data_AF-A0A926LRN0-F1
#
_entry.id   AF-A0A926LRN0-F1
#
_cell.length_a   1.000
_cell.length_b   1.000
_cell.length_c   1.000
_cell.angle_alpha   90.00
_cell.angle_beta   90.00
_cell.angle_gamma   90.00
#
_symmetry.space_group_name_H-M   'P 1'
#
loop_
_entity.id
_entity.type
_entity.pdbx_description
1 polymer ?
#
loop_
_entity_poly.entity_id
_entity_poly.type
_entity_poly.pdbx_seq_one_letter_code
_entity_poly.pdbx_strand_id
1 'polypeptide(L)'
;MSDDSLAGAIGTRVIAITYEVMDWATEALSAHVPADDLKKLKLASGEHLGAMLTTAYLGIVPVAVDVHGGVDLVYHVADSDSDALSSLLGRNGVEFADFEVKSIPGDFREHDAAASRALKRGEEPGTNWSTFVSANDVVEAAQPMIAKAAKQLQDKSSPDRARVVFIVSHFFDMPYVECLDPLIAHALTAPTLPDEIDAMWVFFAPSHLVVWSAVEQRWTQLLLSSFKEDGTAPEVDFDMELLQHYEGLFLERAGIDGPSPFYYGLEAGEHAPTHDAE
;
A
#
# COMPACT_ATOMS: atom_id res chain seq x y z
N MET A 1 13.19 -3.57 -34.61
CA MET A 1 13.13 -2.86 -35.90
C MET A 1 12.45 -3.72 -36.96
N SER A 2 11.14 -3.84 -36.81
CA SER A 2 10.10 -3.76 -37.84
C SER A 2 9.05 -2.86 -37.19
N ASP A 3 8.64 -1.77 -37.84
CA ASP A 3 7.84 -0.68 -37.23
C ASP A 3 6.35 -1.05 -37.00
N ASP A 4 5.98 -2.32 -37.20
CA ASP A 4 4.64 -2.88 -37.02
C ASP A 4 4.44 -3.61 -35.67
N SER A 5 5.44 -3.63 -34.78
CA SER A 5 5.38 -4.45 -33.54
C SER A 5 4.85 -3.73 -32.30
N LEU A 6 4.38 -2.48 -32.43
CA LEU A 6 3.90 -1.66 -31.30
C LEU A 6 2.40 -1.32 -31.39
N ALA A 7 1.72 -1.71 -32.47
CA ALA A 7 0.28 -1.57 -32.62
C ALA A 7 -0.45 -2.56 -31.69
N GLY A 8 -0.56 -2.20 -30.40
CA GLY A 8 -1.10 -3.04 -29.34
C GLY A 8 -0.32 -2.97 -28.02
N ALA A 9 0.82 -2.28 -27.99
CA ALA A 9 1.54 -2.04 -26.74
C ALA A 9 0.77 -1.07 -25.85
N ILE A 10 0.13 -1.59 -24.80
CA ILE A 10 -0.45 -0.78 -23.72
C ILE A 10 0.72 -0.35 -22.84
N GLY A 11 1.14 0.91 -22.99
CA GLY A 11 2.15 1.49 -22.10
C GLY A 11 1.66 1.53 -20.66
N THR A 12 2.59 1.43 -19.70
CA THR A 12 2.28 1.65 -18.28
C THR A 12 2.23 3.16 -18.03
N ARG A 13 1.12 3.69 -17.49
CA ARG A 13 1.15 5.04 -16.91
C ARG A 13 1.90 4.98 -15.59
N VAL A 14 2.87 5.86 -15.41
CA VAL A 14 3.70 5.92 -14.22
C VAL A 14 3.62 7.32 -13.61
N ILE A 15 3.47 7.40 -12.29
CA ILE A 15 3.75 8.60 -11.49
C ILE A 15 4.88 8.24 -10.55
N ALA A 16 6.01 8.94 -10.68
CA ALA A 16 7.17 8.73 -9.82
C ALA A 16 7.32 9.93 -8.88
N ILE A 17 7.59 9.65 -7.60
CA ILE A 17 8.00 10.65 -6.62
C ILE A 17 9.44 10.37 -6.21
N THR A 18 10.14 11.42 -5.76
CA THR A 18 11.47 11.25 -5.19
C THR A 18 11.38 10.85 -3.72
N TYR A 19 12.48 10.33 -3.16
CA TYR A 19 12.52 9.94 -1.75
C TYR A 19 12.36 11.15 -0.80
N GLU A 20 12.72 12.37 -1.21
CA GLU A 20 12.47 13.57 -0.41
C GLU A 20 10.98 13.81 -0.17
N VAL A 21 10.12 13.40 -1.12
CA VAL A 21 8.66 13.50 -0.96
C VAL A 21 8.18 12.53 0.12
N MET A 22 8.78 11.34 0.22
CA MET A 22 8.48 10.40 1.30
C MET A 22 8.99 10.91 2.65
N ASP A 23 10.22 11.43 2.70
CA ASP A 23 10.74 12.04 3.92
C ASP A 23 9.85 13.18 4.41
N TRP A 24 9.47 14.09 3.50
CA TRP A 24 8.50 15.14 3.77
C TRP A 24 7.17 14.59 4.27
N ALA A 25 6.60 13.57 3.63
CA ALA A 25 5.31 13.02 4.02
C ALA A 25 5.33 12.48 5.46
N THR A 26 6.40 11.77 5.84
CA THR A 26 6.54 11.22 7.20
C THR A 26 6.76 12.31 8.27
N GLU A 27 7.50 13.38 7.94
CA GLU A 27 7.65 14.56 8.80
C GLU A 27 6.32 15.32 8.92
N ALA A 28 5.69 15.62 7.78
CA ALA A 28 4.49 16.45 7.71
C ALA A 28 3.31 15.79 8.43
N LEU A 29 3.10 14.48 8.27
CA LEU A 29 2.09 13.74 9.04
C LEU A 29 2.30 13.92 10.54
N SER A 30 3.51 13.69 11.03
CA SER A 30 3.83 13.78 12.46
C SER A 30 3.75 15.20 13.01
N ALA A 31 4.00 16.21 12.17
CA ALA A 31 3.96 17.62 12.55
C ALA A 31 2.54 18.21 12.56
N HIS A 32 1.63 17.72 11.71
CA HIS A 32 0.31 18.34 11.49
C HIS A 32 -0.86 17.50 11.98
N VAL A 33 -0.72 16.18 12.07
CA VAL A 33 -1.75 15.30 12.65
C VAL A 33 -1.45 15.11 14.13
N PRO A 34 -2.44 15.26 15.04
CA PRO A 34 -2.23 14.99 16.45
C PRO A 34 -1.68 13.59 16.70
N ALA A 35 -0.65 13.47 17.53
CA ALA A 35 0.00 12.19 17.82
C ALA A 35 -0.98 11.12 18.35
N ASP A 36 -1.99 11.53 19.12
CA ASP A 36 -3.03 10.63 19.63
C ASP A 36 -3.93 10.06 18.51
N ASP A 37 -4.09 10.78 17.39
CA ASP A 37 -4.81 10.28 16.22
C ASP A 37 -3.92 9.36 15.37
N LEU A 38 -2.64 9.70 15.20
CA LEU A 38 -1.68 8.83 14.51
C LEU A 38 -1.52 7.47 15.22
N LYS A 39 -1.54 7.45 16.55
CA LYS A 39 -1.49 6.21 17.35
C LYS A 39 -2.71 5.30 17.20
N LYS A 40 -3.80 5.78 16.59
CA LYS A 40 -4.99 4.94 16.29
C LYS A 40 -4.83 4.16 14.98
N LEU A 41 -3.91 4.57 14.11
CA LEU A 41 -3.62 3.86 12.86
C LEU A 41 -3.22 2.43 13.20
N LYS A 42 -3.97 1.47 12.66
CA LYS A 42 -3.73 0.05 12.93
C LYS A 42 -2.57 -0.44 12.07
N LEU A 43 -1.42 -0.64 12.71
CA LEU A 43 -0.23 -1.19 12.05
C LEU A 43 -0.50 -2.52 11.35
N ALA A 44 -1.31 -3.38 11.99
CA ALA A 44 -1.65 -4.69 11.46
C ALA A 44 -2.45 -4.67 10.14
N SER A 45 -3.20 -3.59 9.86
CA SER A 45 -3.93 -3.41 8.59
C SER A 45 -3.19 -2.54 7.58
N GLY A 46 -2.01 -2.01 7.93
CA GLY A 46 -1.27 -1.09 7.08
C GLY A 46 -1.90 0.29 6.95
N GLU A 47 -2.73 0.72 7.91
CA GLU A 47 -3.35 2.06 7.91
C GLU A 47 -2.29 3.18 7.90
N HIS A 48 -1.15 2.97 8.57
CA HIS A 48 -0.01 3.90 8.56
C HIS A 48 0.68 3.98 7.20
N LEU A 49 0.85 2.84 6.51
CA LEU A 49 1.36 2.82 5.13
C LEU A 49 0.41 3.56 4.19
N GLY A 50 -0.90 3.34 4.36
CA GLY A 50 -1.94 4.09 3.64
C GLY A 50 -1.78 5.59 3.85
N ALA A 51 -1.67 6.06 5.10
CA ALA A 51 -1.48 7.46 5.43
C ALA A 51 -0.21 8.05 4.79
N MET A 52 0.94 7.37 4.95
CA MET A 52 2.23 7.81 4.42
C MET A 52 2.22 7.90 2.89
N LEU A 53 1.80 6.83 2.22
CA LEU A 53 1.80 6.74 0.75
C LEU A 53 0.81 7.73 0.13
N THR A 54 -0.40 7.83 0.67
CA THR A 54 -1.39 8.79 0.15
C THR A 54 -0.96 10.22 0.40
N THR A 55 -0.37 10.54 1.56
CA THR A 55 0.21 11.87 1.82
C THR A 55 1.29 12.22 0.79
N ALA A 56 2.22 11.30 0.52
CA ALA A 56 3.32 11.53 -0.41
C ALA A 56 2.83 11.77 -1.85
N TYR A 57 1.91 10.95 -2.36
CA TYR A 57 1.43 11.08 -3.74
C TYR A 57 0.38 12.16 -3.95
N LEU A 58 -0.43 12.48 -2.93
CA LEU A 58 -1.38 13.59 -2.99
C LEU A 58 -0.69 14.94 -2.72
N GLY A 59 0.49 14.93 -2.10
CA GLY A 59 1.24 16.15 -1.74
C GLY A 59 0.57 16.97 -0.64
N ILE A 60 -0.32 16.37 0.15
CA ILE A 60 -1.09 16.99 1.22
C ILE A 60 -1.25 16.03 2.39
N VAL A 61 -1.36 16.59 3.60
CA VAL A 61 -1.61 15.83 4.84
C VAL A 61 -3.11 15.64 5.04
N PRO A 62 -3.58 14.50 5.59
CA PRO A 62 -4.98 14.34 5.93
C PRO A 62 -5.40 15.37 7.01
N VAL A 63 -6.55 16.00 6.80
CA VAL A 63 -7.18 16.91 7.77
C VAL A 63 -7.87 16.16 8.92
N ALA A 64 -8.11 14.85 8.76
CA ALA A 64 -8.59 13.97 9.82
C ALA A 64 -8.11 12.52 9.62
N VAL A 65 -7.79 11.84 10.73
CA VAL A 65 -7.36 10.44 10.78
C VAL A 65 -8.17 9.69 11.85
N ASP A 66 -8.94 8.67 11.46
CA ASP A 66 -9.77 7.81 12.33
C ASP A 66 -10.51 8.60 13.44
N VAL A 67 -11.15 9.70 13.05
CA VAL A 67 -11.85 10.59 13.99
C VAL A 67 -13.28 10.09 14.19
N HIS A 68 -13.62 9.69 15.42
CA HIS A 68 -14.98 9.41 15.88
C HIS A 68 -15.78 8.36 15.06
N GLY A 69 -15.11 7.31 14.56
CA GLY A 69 -15.75 6.28 13.75
C GLY A 69 -16.07 6.72 12.31
N GLY A 70 -15.47 7.83 11.88
CA GLY A 70 -15.44 8.29 10.49
C GLY A 70 -14.63 7.37 9.58
N VAL A 71 -14.32 7.86 8.39
CA VAL A 71 -13.43 7.19 7.44
C VAL A 71 -11.99 7.23 7.96
N ASP A 72 -11.14 6.33 7.47
CA ASP A 72 -9.78 6.17 8.01
C ASP A 72 -8.92 7.41 7.77
N LEU A 73 -8.98 8.01 6.56
CA LEU A 73 -8.26 9.24 6.23
C LEU A 73 -9.16 10.21 5.46
N VAL A 74 -9.05 11.50 5.77
CA VAL A 74 -9.76 12.57 5.08
C VAL A 74 -8.77 13.60 4.58
N TYR A 75 -8.83 13.91 3.29
CA TYR A 75 -8.00 14.92 2.64
C TYR A 75 -8.85 16.09 2.14
N HIS A 76 -8.38 17.31 2.37
CA HIS A 76 -8.90 18.50 1.71
C HIS A 76 -8.11 18.72 0.42
N VAL A 77 -8.71 18.35 -0.71
CA VAL A 77 -8.04 18.23 -2.02
C VAL A 77 -7.61 19.59 -2.56
N ALA A 78 -8.33 20.66 -2.20
CA ALA A 78 -7.99 22.02 -2.61
C ALA A 78 -6.66 22.54 -2.02
N ASP A 79 -6.11 21.87 -1.00
CA ASP A 79 -4.80 22.19 -0.44
C ASP A 79 -3.64 21.59 -1.28
N SER A 80 -3.95 20.77 -2.29
CA SER A 80 -2.96 20.15 -3.17
C SER A 80 -2.79 20.94 -4.46
N ASP A 81 -1.53 21.19 -4.83
CA ASP A 81 -1.15 21.78 -6.11
C ASP A 81 -0.94 20.71 -7.22
N SER A 82 -1.31 19.45 -6.97
CA SER A 82 -1.04 18.35 -7.90
C SER A 82 -2.04 18.29 -9.07
N ASP A 83 -1.52 18.37 -10.30
CA ASP A 83 -2.32 18.16 -11.51
C ASP A 83 -2.76 16.68 -11.70
N ALA A 84 -2.24 15.75 -10.90
CA ALA A 84 -2.52 14.32 -11.02
C ALA A 84 -3.71 13.85 -10.16
N LEU A 85 -4.35 14.74 -9.40
CA LEU A 85 -5.38 14.39 -8.41
C LEU A 85 -6.56 13.64 -9.02
N SER A 86 -7.02 13.99 -10.22
CA SER A 86 -8.11 13.27 -10.88
C SER A 86 -7.77 11.83 -11.21
N SER A 87 -6.51 11.55 -11.60
CA SER A 87 -6.03 10.20 -11.85
C SER A 87 -5.93 9.40 -10.55
N LEU A 88 -5.45 10.04 -9.48
CA LEU A 88 -5.23 9.42 -8.17
C LEU A 88 -6.51 9.19 -7.37
N LEU A 89 -7.50 10.07 -7.49
CA LEU A 89 -8.76 10.04 -6.75
C LEU A 89 -9.90 9.47 -7.58
N GLY A 90 -9.71 9.33 -8.90
CA GLY A 90 -10.71 8.79 -9.81
C GLY A 90 -11.95 9.64 -9.99
N ARG A 91 -11.91 10.91 -9.56
CA ARG A 91 -12.99 11.88 -9.67
C ARG A 91 -12.44 13.29 -9.90
N ASN A 92 -13.16 14.10 -10.67
CA ASN A 92 -12.77 15.48 -10.99
C ASN A 92 -13.47 16.49 -10.07
N GLY A 93 -12.75 17.58 -9.75
CA GLY A 93 -13.35 18.78 -9.14
C GLY A 93 -13.95 18.57 -7.75
N VAL A 94 -13.45 17.59 -7.00
CA VAL A 94 -13.85 17.33 -5.62
C VAL A 94 -13.09 18.24 -4.66
N GLU A 95 -13.76 18.68 -3.61
CA GLU A 95 -13.12 19.45 -2.53
C GLU A 95 -12.45 18.54 -1.50
N PHE A 96 -12.99 17.33 -1.30
CA PHE A 96 -12.47 16.36 -0.34
C PHE A 96 -12.35 14.97 -0.93
N ALA A 97 -11.42 14.20 -0.38
CA ALA A 97 -11.26 12.78 -0.63
C ALA A 97 -11.23 12.00 0.68
N ASP A 98 -12.00 10.94 0.74
CA ASP A 98 -12.16 10.08 1.90
C ASP A 98 -11.63 8.68 1.55
N PHE A 99 -10.71 8.18 2.37
CA PHE A 99 -10.09 6.89 2.18
C PHE A 99 -10.53 5.92 3.28
N GLU A 100 -10.85 4.69 2.87
CA GLU A 100 -10.95 3.56 3.79
C GLU A 100 -9.85 2.56 3.43
N VAL A 101 -9.00 2.25 4.41
CA VAL A 101 -7.87 1.34 4.29
C VAL A 101 -8.30 -0.04 4.74
N LYS A 102 -7.99 -1.06 3.95
CA LYS A 102 -8.22 -2.46 4.27
C LYS A 102 -7.00 -3.27 3.93
N SER A 103 -6.82 -4.36 4.65
CA SER A 103 -5.79 -5.34 4.34
C SER A 103 -6.44 -6.65 3.91
N ILE A 104 -5.86 -7.28 2.89
CA ILE A 104 -6.26 -8.63 2.49
C ILE A 104 -5.88 -9.58 3.64
N PRO A 105 -6.81 -10.42 4.12
CA PRO A 105 -6.50 -11.42 5.14
C PRO A 105 -5.60 -12.52 4.57
N GLY A 106 -4.83 -13.17 5.43
CA GLY A 106 -4.12 -14.40 5.08
C GLY A 106 -3.62 -15.15 6.30
N ASP A 107 -3.17 -16.38 6.04
CA ASP A 107 -2.82 -17.35 7.06
C ASP A 107 -1.49 -17.02 7.74
N PHE A 108 -0.63 -16.20 7.12
CA PHE A 108 0.69 -15.91 7.66
C PHE A 108 0.60 -15.12 8.97
N ARG A 109 -0.27 -14.10 9.06
CA ARG A 109 -0.41 -13.35 10.32
C ARG A 109 -0.92 -14.22 11.47
N GLU A 110 -1.80 -15.19 11.17
CA GLU A 110 -2.24 -16.16 12.17
C GLU A 110 -1.12 -17.11 12.58
N HIS A 111 -0.33 -17.56 11.60
CA HIS A 111 0.86 -18.37 11.80
C HIS A 111 1.91 -17.65 12.63
N ASP A 112 2.26 -16.40 12.30
CA ASP A 112 3.24 -15.59 13.02
C ASP A 112 2.82 -15.36 14.48
N ALA A 113 1.53 -15.07 14.70
CA ALA A 113 0.99 -14.98 16.05
C ALA A 113 1.11 -16.32 16.81
N ALA A 114 0.94 -17.47 16.12
CA ALA A 114 1.13 -18.79 16.72
C ALA A 114 2.62 -19.12 16.99
N ALA A 115 3.52 -18.78 16.07
CA ALA A 115 4.96 -18.92 16.19
C ALA A 115 5.50 -18.10 17.37
N SER A 116 5.08 -16.84 17.47
CA SER A 116 5.38 -15.96 18.60
C SER A 116 4.93 -16.55 19.95
N ARG A 117 3.78 -17.22 19.99
CA ARG A 117 3.30 -17.91 21.20
C ARG A 117 4.11 -19.18 21.51
N ALA A 118 4.53 -19.94 20.50
CA ALA A 118 5.38 -21.13 20.66
C ALA A 118 6.76 -20.76 21.22
N LEU A 119 7.40 -19.75 20.63
CA LEU A 119 8.69 -19.23 21.11
C LEU A 119 8.63 -18.76 22.57
N LYS A 120 7.55 -18.07 22.98
CA LYS A 120 7.34 -17.68 24.39
C LYS A 120 7.21 -18.87 25.34
N ARG A 121 6.84 -20.06 24.84
CA ARG A 121 6.80 -21.32 25.61
C ARG A 121 8.10 -22.13 25.52
N GLY A 122 9.10 -21.67 24.76
CA GLY A 122 10.32 -22.42 24.49
C GLY A 122 10.13 -23.57 23.50
N GLU A 123 9.07 -23.52 22.70
CA GLU A 123 8.78 -24.49 21.64
C GLU A 123 9.32 -23.99 20.29
N GLU A 124 9.69 -24.91 19.40
CA GLU A 124 10.04 -24.57 18.03
C GLU A 124 8.78 -24.14 17.26
N PRO A 125 8.80 -22.99 16.56
CA PRO A 125 7.68 -22.58 15.73
C PRO A 125 7.53 -23.51 14.52
N GLY A 126 6.29 -23.72 14.08
CA GLY A 126 6.01 -24.49 12.88
C GLY A 126 6.48 -23.76 11.61
N THR A 127 6.45 -24.47 10.48
CA THR A 127 6.70 -23.88 9.15
C THR A 127 5.39 -23.45 8.50
N ASN A 128 5.34 -22.26 7.90
CA ASN A 128 4.24 -21.83 7.04
C ASN A 128 4.57 -22.10 5.57
N TRP A 129 3.60 -22.61 4.82
CA TRP A 129 3.71 -22.79 3.37
C TRP A 129 2.64 -21.95 2.69
N SER A 130 3.05 -21.13 1.72
CA SER A 130 2.15 -20.32 0.92
C SER A 130 2.35 -20.61 -0.57
N THR A 131 1.27 -20.50 -1.35
CA THR A 131 1.31 -20.67 -2.80
C THR A 131 1.37 -19.30 -3.46
N PHE A 132 2.27 -19.13 -4.43
CA PHE A 132 2.34 -17.91 -5.22
C PHE A 132 1.10 -17.80 -6.13
N VAL A 133 0.52 -16.61 -6.19
CA VAL A 133 -0.63 -16.27 -7.04
C VAL A 133 -0.26 -15.14 -8.01
N SER A 134 -1.08 -14.87 -9.03
CA SER A 134 -0.86 -13.69 -9.88
C SER A 134 -1.24 -12.39 -9.17
N ALA A 135 -0.68 -11.26 -9.61
CA ALA A 135 -1.10 -9.95 -9.12
C ALA A 135 -2.60 -9.68 -9.37
N ASN A 136 -3.16 -10.26 -10.44
CA ASN A 136 -4.61 -10.24 -10.70
C ASN A 136 -5.39 -11.03 -9.64
N ASP A 137 -4.90 -12.20 -9.24
CA ASP A 137 -5.55 -13.00 -8.18
C ASP A 137 -5.53 -12.27 -6.83
N VAL A 138 -4.49 -11.49 -6.55
CA VAL A 138 -4.45 -10.62 -5.36
C VAL A 138 -5.55 -9.55 -5.44
N VAL A 139 -5.73 -8.90 -6.59
CA VAL A 139 -6.81 -7.91 -6.80
C VAL A 139 -8.19 -8.56 -6.69
N GLU A 140 -8.35 -9.78 -7.20
CA GLU A 140 -9.59 -10.55 -7.07
C GLU A 140 -9.87 -10.94 -5.60
N ALA A 141 -8.85 -11.39 -4.87
CA ALA A 141 -8.95 -11.72 -3.45
C ALA A 141 -9.30 -10.49 -2.59
N ALA A 142 -9.00 -9.27 -3.05
CA ALA A 142 -9.36 -8.04 -2.35
C ALA A 142 -10.86 -7.68 -2.43
N GLN A 143 -11.64 -8.30 -3.34
CA GLN A 143 -13.04 -7.96 -3.60
C GLN A 143 -13.93 -7.90 -2.34
N PRO A 144 -13.85 -8.85 -1.38
CA PRO A 144 -14.61 -8.76 -0.13
C PRO A 144 -14.23 -7.54 0.72
N MET A 145 -12.95 -7.16 0.73
CA MET A 145 -12.47 -5.99 1.46
C MET A 145 -12.89 -4.69 0.78
N ILE A 146 -12.86 -4.66 -0.55
CA ILE A 146 -13.36 -3.53 -1.35
C ILE A 146 -14.86 -3.33 -1.09
N ALA A 147 -15.67 -4.39 -1.11
CA ALA A 147 -17.10 -4.30 -0.81
C ALA A 147 -17.36 -3.80 0.63
N LYS A 148 -16.57 -4.25 1.60
CA LYS A 148 -16.67 -3.77 2.99
C LYS A 148 -16.31 -2.28 3.09
N ALA A 149 -15.22 -1.87 2.45
CA ALA A 149 -14.78 -0.48 2.42
C ALA A 149 -15.82 0.43 1.73
N ALA A 150 -16.38 -0.01 0.61
CA ALA A 150 -17.44 0.70 -0.10
C ALA A 150 -18.67 0.93 0.77
N LYS A 151 -19.10 -0.09 1.52
CA LYS A 151 -20.19 0.08 2.49
C LYS A 151 -19.86 1.11 3.57
N GLN A 152 -18.65 1.05 4.13
CA GLN A 152 -18.22 2.01 5.15
C GLN A 152 -18.14 3.44 4.60
N LEU A 153 -17.60 3.62 3.39
CA LEU A 153 -17.56 4.91 2.71
C LEU A 153 -18.97 5.41 2.38
N GLN A 154 -19.88 4.53 1.94
CA GLN A 154 -21.27 4.90 1.71
C GLN A 154 -21.96 5.39 3.00
N ASP A 155 -21.70 4.74 4.13
CA ASP A 155 -22.29 5.07 5.44
C ASP A 155 -21.66 6.32 6.09
N LYS A 156 -20.36 6.57 5.87
CA LYS A 156 -19.57 7.57 6.61
C LYS A 156 -19.15 8.79 5.77
N SER A 157 -19.10 8.68 4.45
CA SER A 157 -18.62 9.73 3.53
C SER A 157 -19.80 10.39 2.82
N SER A 158 -19.69 11.71 2.57
CA SER A 158 -20.67 12.44 1.77
C SER A 158 -20.51 12.12 0.27
N PRO A 159 -21.61 12.00 -0.52
CA PRO A 159 -21.55 11.58 -1.93
C PRO A 159 -20.87 12.59 -2.89
N ASP A 160 -20.65 13.82 -2.46
CA ASP A 160 -19.92 14.87 -3.20
C ASP A 160 -18.39 14.75 -3.08
N ARG A 161 -17.89 13.90 -2.18
CA ARG A 161 -16.46 13.66 -1.93
C ARG A 161 -15.97 12.51 -2.80
N ALA A 162 -14.68 12.50 -3.13
CA ALA A 162 -14.08 11.31 -3.73
C ALA A 162 -14.00 10.18 -2.69
N ARG A 163 -14.47 8.99 -3.04
CA ARG A 163 -14.46 7.81 -2.17
C ARG A 163 -13.43 6.81 -2.69
N VAL A 164 -12.36 6.64 -1.93
CA VAL A 164 -11.19 5.85 -2.37
C VAL A 164 -10.97 4.68 -1.43
N VAL A 165 -10.75 3.49 -2.00
CA VAL A 165 -10.35 2.32 -1.21
C VAL A 165 -8.84 2.15 -1.32
N PHE A 166 -8.17 1.95 -0.19
CA PHE A 166 -6.75 1.60 -0.15
C PHE A 166 -6.60 0.16 0.35
N ILE A 167 -6.14 -0.74 -0.52
CA ILE A 167 -5.92 -2.14 -0.21
C ILE A 167 -4.45 -2.41 0.07
N VAL A 168 -4.17 -3.07 1.18
CA VAL A 168 -2.84 -3.54 1.57
C VAL A 168 -2.78 -5.06 1.45
N SER A 169 -1.95 -5.55 0.54
CA SER A 169 -1.61 -6.97 0.42
C SER A 169 -0.25 -7.22 1.06
N HIS A 170 -0.24 -7.95 2.18
CA HIS A 170 1.00 -8.35 2.83
C HIS A 170 1.65 -9.51 2.07
N PHE A 171 2.95 -9.43 1.79
CA PHE A 171 3.64 -10.41 0.92
C PHE A 171 3.49 -11.84 1.41
N PHE A 172 3.65 -12.11 2.70
CA PHE A 172 3.54 -13.47 3.22
C PHE A 172 2.11 -14.02 3.30
N ASP A 173 1.09 -13.15 3.28
CA ASP A 173 -0.31 -13.59 3.23
C ASP A 173 -0.71 -13.96 1.80
N MET A 174 -0.24 -13.18 0.82
CA MET A 174 -0.56 -13.35 -0.60
C MET A 174 0.70 -13.12 -1.45
N PRO A 175 1.66 -14.07 -1.44
CA PRO A 175 2.85 -13.94 -2.25
C PRO A 175 2.46 -14.00 -3.73
N TYR A 176 3.02 -13.11 -4.54
CA TYR A 176 2.64 -12.98 -5.95
C TYR A 176 3.84 -13.10 -6.88
N VAL A 177 3.63 -13.66 -8.06
CA VAL A 177 4.70 -14.04 -9.00
C VAL A 177 5.43 -12.82 -9.56
N GLU A 178 4.71 -11.73 -9.78
CA GLU A 178 5.21 -10.48 -10.35
C GLU A 178 5.98 -9.62 -9.33
N CYS A 179 6.27 -10.14 -8.12
CA CYS A 179 6.94 -9.36 -7.07
C CYS A 179 8.36 -8.93 -7.42
N LEU A 180 8.97 -9.56 -8.42
CA LEU A 180 10.30 -9.21 -8.95
C LEU A 180 10.25 -8.36 -10.22
N ASP A 181 9.06 -8.19 -10.82
CA ASP A 181 8.90 -7.29 -11.96
C ASP A 181 8.99 -5.84 -11.48
N PRO A 182 9.54 -4.90 -12.26
CA PRO A 182 9.64 -3.50 -11.82
C PRO A 182 8.32 -2.73 -11.95
N LEU A 183 7.41 -3.20 -12.81
CA LEU A 183 6.13 -2.56 -13.13
C LEU A 183 5.09 -3.66 -13.34
N ILE A 184 3.95 -3.56 -12.66
CA ILE A 184 2.86 -4.56 -12.79
C ILE A 184 1.58 -3.98 -13.36
N ALA A 185 1.40 -2.65 -13.34
CA ALA A 185 0.13 -2.01 -13.69
C ALA A 185 -0.38 -2.33 -15.11
N HIS A 186 0.49 -2.60 -16.09
CA HIS A 186 0.08 -2.97 -17.45
C HIS A 186 -0.46 -4.40 -17.57
N ALA A 187 -0.12 -5.29 -16.63
CA ALA A 187 -0.57 -6.67 -16.60
C ALA A 187 -1.87 -6.85 -15.79
N LEU A 188 -2.28 -5.82 -15.04
CA LEU A 188 -3.50 -5.84 -14.24
C LEU A 188 -4.73 -5.67 -15.13
N THR A 189 -5.71 -6.54 -14.92
CA THR A 189 -7.03 -6.46 -15.52
C THR A 189 -7.85 -5.37 -14.85
N ALA A 190 -8.81 -4.79 -15.57
CA ALA A 190 -9.72 -3.81 -14.98
C ALA A 190 -10.47 -4.45 -13.79
N PRO A 191 -10.40 -3.87 -12.58
CA PRO A 191 -11.11 -4.39 -11.44
C PRO A 191 -12.61 -4.14 -11.58
N THR A 192 -13.42 -4.98 -10.98
CA THR A 192 -14.82 -4.65 -10.70
C THR A 192 -14.85 -3.83 -9.42
N LEU A 193 -15.39 -2.60 -9.50
CA LEU A 193 -15.56 -1.72 -8.35
C LEU A 193 -17.06 -1.48 -8.11
N PRO A 194 -17.51 -1.39 -6.85
CA PRO A 194 -18.82 -0.83 -6.53
C PRO A 194 -18.96 0.60 -7.09
N ASP A 195 -20.17 0.96 -7.53
CA ASP A 195 -20.45 2.26 -8.17
C ASP A 195 -20.10 3.47 -7.29
N GLU A 196 -20.05 3.27 -5.96
CA GLU A 196 -19.73 4.30 -4.99
C GLU A 196 -18.22 4.57 -4.84
N ILE A 197 -17.36 3.78 -5.46
CA ILE A 197 -15.89 3.91 -5.36
C ILE A 197 -15.33 4.59 -6.60
N ASP A 198 -14.66 5.72 -6.39
CA ASP A 198 -14.07 6.52 -7.46
C ASP A 198 -12.67 6.00 -7.85
N ALA A 199 -11.89 5.51 -6.88
CA ALA A 199 -10.58 4.93 -7.13
C ALA A 199 -10.23 3.79 -6.16
N MET A 200 -9.34 2.92 -6.62
CA MET A 200 -8.79 1.84 -5.80
C MET A 200 -7.27 1.86 -5.86
N TRP A 201 -6.65 2.03 -4.70
CA TRP A 201 -5.22 1.91 -4.51
C TRP A 201 -4.93 0.50 -4.01
N VAL A 202 -3.87 -0.13 -4.54
CA VAL A 202 -3.41 -1.43 -4.07
C VAL A 202 -1.92 -1.36 -3.83
N PHE A 203 -1.53 -1.53 -2.57
CA PHE A 203 -0.16 -1.74 -2.17
C PHE A 203 0.10 -3.25 -2.06
N PHE A 204 0.91 -3.78 -2.96
CA PHE A 204 1.45 -5.12 -2.89
C PHE A 204 2.82 -5.04 -2.22
N ALA A 205 2.85 -5.38 -0.93
CA ALA A 205 4.10 -5.39 -0.20
C ALA A 205 5.12 -6.33 -0.87
N PRO A 206 6.42 -5.98 -0.87
CA PRO A 206 6.98 -4.82 -0.19
C PRO A 206 7.00 -3.51 -1.00
N SER A 207 6.77 -3.53 -2.32
CA SER A 207 7.27 -2.43 -3.19
C SER A 207 6.30 -1.91 -4.24
N HIS A 208 5.27 -2.67 -4.64
CA HIS A 208 4.39 -2.23 -5.73
C HIS A 208 3.20 -1.44 -5.20
N LEU A 209 3.03 -0.23 -5.71
CA LEU A 209 1.83 0.57 -5.49
C LEU A 209 1.19 0.92 -6.82
N VAL A 210 -0.11 0.64 -6.95
CA VAL A 210 -0.89 0.92 -8.17
C VAL A 210 -2.23 1.54 -7.83
N VAL A 211 -2.77 2.32 -8.77
CA VAL A 211 -4.09 2.96 -8.64
C VAL A 211 -4.93 2.68 -9.86
N TRP A 212 -6.14 2.18 -9.65
CA TRP A 212 -7.20 2.19 -10.65
C TRP A 212 -8.07 3.43 -10.49
N SER A 213 -8.28 4.15 -11.58
CA SER A 213 -9.09 5.38 -11.64
C SER A 213 -10.39 5.13 -12.40
N ALA A 214 -11.55 5.42 -11.79
CA ALA A 214 -12.83 5.30 -12.48
C ALA A 214 -12.99 6.33 -13.62
N VAL A 215 -12.49 7.55 -13.45
CA VAL A 215 -12.53 8.57 -14.53
C VAL A 215 -11.64 8.19 -15.71
N GLU A 216 -10.48 7.60 -15.47
CA GLU A 216 -9.54 7.26 -16.55
C GLU A 216 -9.67 5.83 -17.09
N GLN A 217 -10.38 4.97 -16.37
CA GLN A 217 -10.58 3.55 -16.71
C GLN A 217 -9.26 2.83 -17.00
N ARG A 218 -8.23 3.10 -16.17
CA ARG A 218 -6.91 2.49 -16.32
C ARG A 218 -6.16 2.40 -14.99
N TRP A 219 -5.18 1.49 -14.97
CA TRP A 219 -4.17 1.39 -13.92
C TRP A 219 -3.05 2.42 -14.13
N THR A 220 -2.57 2.98 -13.02
CA THR A 220 -1.38 3.82 -12.93
C THR A 220 -0.42 3.20 -11.91
N GLN A 221 0.82 2.98 -12.30
CA GLN A 221 1.89 2.60 -11.39
C GLN A 221 2.38 3.82 -10.62
N LEU A 222 2.50 3.68 -9.31
CA LEU A 222 3.11 4.66 -8.43
C LEU A 222 4.49 4.14 -8.04
N LEU A 223 5.55 4.87 -8.42
CA LEU A 223 6.93 4.50 -8.13
C LEU A 223 7.55 5.44 -7.10
N LEU A 224 8.15 4.84 -6.08
CA LEU A 224 9.08 5.55 -5.21
C LEU A 224 10.46 5.46 -5.85
N SER A 225 11.03 6.61 -6.21
CA SER A 225 12.30 6.65 -6.93
C SER A 225 13.44 7.22 -6.10
N SER A 226 14.63 6.64 -6.26
CA SER A 226 15.89 7.15 -5.75
C SER A 226 16.58 8.01 -6.82
N PHE A 227 16.22 9.29 -6.89
CA PHE A 227 16.97 10.23 -7.72
C PHE A 227 17.53 11.37 -6.87
N LYS A 228 18.78 11.21 -6.42
CA LYS A 228 19.67 12.37 -6.35
C LYS A 228 20.37 12.53 -7.70
N GLU A 229 20.77 13.76 -8.04
CA GLU A 229 21.68 14.02 -9.18
C GLU A 229 23.02 13.25 -9.06
N ASP A 230 23.40 12.80 -7.85
CA ASP A 230 24.58 11.96 -7.59
C ASP A 230 24.31 10.45 -7.61
N GLY A 231 23.05 10.03 -7.79
CA GLY A 231 22.66 8.63 -7.89
C GLY A 231 22.72 7.82 -6.59
N THR A 232 22.97 8.44 -5.44
CA THR A 232 23.01 7.74 -4.15
C THR A 232 21.69 7.88 -3.40
N ALA A 233 20.95 6.76 -3.27
CA ALA A 233 19.88 6.63 -2.28
C ALA A 233 20.46 6.85 -0.86
N PRO A 234 19.66 7.30 0.13
CA PRO A 234 20.08 7.25 1.53
C PRO A 234 20.61 5.84 1.83
N GLU A 235 21.71 5.72 2.59
CA GLU A 235 22.16 4.42 3.08
C GLU A 235 20.98 3.77 3.78
N VAL A 236 20.39 2.76 3.17
CA VAL A 236 19.30 2.01 3.78
C VAL A 236 19.98 1.15 4.82
N ASP A 237 19.98 1.65 6.05
CA ASP A 237 20.42 0.89 7.22
C ASP A 237 19.73 -0.49 7.16
N PHE A 238 20.52 -1.58 7.13
CA PHE A 238 20.10 -2.98 7.28
C PHE A 238 19.36 -3.69 6.12
N ASP A 239 19.87 -3.68 4.88
CA ASP A 239 19.31 -4.52 3.78
C ASP A 239 17.78 -4.35 3.57
N MET A 240 17.20 -3.25 4.06
CA MET A 240 15.76 -2.99 4.03
C MET A 240 15.35 -2.39 2.68
N GLU A 241 14.12 -2.64 2.27
CA GLU A 241 13.50 -1.92 1.15
C GLU A 241 13.30 -0.43 1.53
N LEU A 242 13.42 0.48 0.57
CA LEU A 242 13.34 1.92 0.80
C LEU A 242 12.04 2.35 1.53
N LEU A 243 10.93 1.66 1.25
CA LEU A 243 9.65 1.94 1.91
C LEU A 243 9.65 1.52 3.39
N GLN A 244 10.32 0.41 3.75
CA GLN A 244 10.44 -0.03 5.14
C GLN A 244 11.26 0.97 5.96
N HIS A 245 12.29 1.59 5.35
CA HIS A 245 13.04 2.67 5.99
C HIS A 245 12.16 3.87 6.33
N TYR A 246 11.35 4.36 5.38
CA TYR A 246 10.45 5.49 5.64
C TYR A 246 9.32 5.15 6.60
N GLU A 247 8.83 3.92 6.57
CA GLU A 247 7.94 3.43 7.60
C GLU A 247 8.59 3.53 8.98
N GLY A 248 9.88 3.16 9.13
CA GLY A 248 10.66 3.31 10.37
C GLY A 248 10.70 4.74 10.87
N LEU A 249 11.08 5.65 9.99
CA LEU A 249 11.11 7.08 10.30
C LEU A 249 9.73 7.60 10.70
N PHE A 250 8.67 7.18 10.03
CA PHE A 250 7.31 7.58 10.39
C PHE A 250 6.93 7.09 11.79
N LEU A 251 7.14 5.81 12.10
CA LEU A 251 6.80 5.25 13.41
C LEU A 251 7.56 5.95 14.54
N GLU A 252 8.85 6.23 14.33
CA GLU A 252 9.68 7.00 15.26
C GLU A 252 9.13 8.42 15.46
N ARG A 253 8.91 9.16 14.37
CA ARG A 253 8.42 10.56 14.39
C ARG A 253 7.03 10.68 15.01
N ALA A 254 6.15 9.71 14.75
CA ALA A 254 4.80 9.65 15.31
C ALA A 254 4.76 9.16 16.76
N GLY A 255 5.88 8.68 17.30
CA GLY A 255 5.96 8.09 18.64
C GLY A 255 5.07 6.85 18.78
N ILE A 256 4.99 6.03 17.73
CA ILE A 256 4.21 4.79 17.69
C ILE A 256 5.16 3.64 18.03
N ASP A 257 4.94 3.03 19.19
CA ASP A 257 5.69 1.88 19.65
C ASP A 257 5.04 0.57 19.19
N GLY A 258 5.79 -0.30 18.50
CA GLY A 258 5.35 -1.66 18.18
C GLY A 258 6.06 -2.24 16.95
N PRO A 259 6.18 -3.58 16.84
CA PRO A 259 6.69 -4.19 15.63
C PRO A 259 5.69 -4.02 14.48
N SER A 260 6.12 -3.43 13.37
CA SER A 260 5.32 -3.46 12.15
C SER A 260 5.40 -4.84 11.51
N PRO A 261 4.27 -5.45 11.09
CA PRO A 261 4.32 -6.71 10.34
C PRO A 261 5.03 -6.56 8.99
N PHE A 262 5.18 -5.33 8.48
CA PHE A 262 5.83 -5.04 7.20
C PHE A 262 7.35 -4.97 7.30
N TYR A 263 7.95 -5.15 8.48
CA TYR A 263 9.39 -5.31 8.66
C TYR A 263 9.82 -6.76 8.56
N TYR A 264 10.29 -7.13 7.37
CA TYR A 264 10.85 -8.44 7.09
C TYR A 264 11.92 -8.35 6.01
N GLY A 265 12.90 -9.25 6.09
CA GLY A 265 13.87 -9.50 5.01
C GLY A 265 13.44 -10.72 4.20
N LEU A 266 13.77 -10.72 2.91
CA LEU A 266 13.64 -11.90 2.04
C LEU A 266 15.03 -12.43 1.73
N GLU A 267 15.32 -13.65 2.19
CA GLU A 267 16.58 -14.33 1.89
C GLU A 267 16.31 -15.57 1.03
N ALA A 268 17.14 -15.77 0.00
CA ALA A 268 17.13 -17.01 -0.76
C ALA A 268 17.86 -18.10 0.04
N GLY A 269 17.12 -19.10 0.52
CA GLY A 269 17.71 -20.28 1.17
C GLY A 269 18.09 -21.37 0.16
N GLU A 270 19.22 -22.04 0.36
CA GLU A 270 19.48 -23.34 -0.27
C GLU A 270 18.50 -24.37 0.30
N HIS A 271 17.81 -25.13 -0.56
CA HIS A 271 16.93 -26.21 -0.10
C HIS A 271 17.70 -27.16 0.83
N ALA A 272 17.19 -27.32 2.07
CA ALA A 272 17.64 -28.40 2.93
C ALA A 272 17.41 -29.74 2.20
N PRO A 273 18.38 -30.67 2.20
CA PRO A 273 18.21 -31.95 1.55
C PRO A 273 16.98 -32.63 2.15
N THR A 274 16.11 -33.10 1.28
CA THR A 274 15.04 -34.03 1.62
C THR A 274 15.67 -35.16 2.43
N HIS A 275 15.33 -35.26 3.71
CA HIS A 275 15.61 -36.47 4.47
C HIS A 275 14.88 -37.59 3.74
N ASP A 276 15.66 -38.45 3.08
CA ASP A 276 15.17 -39.71 2.54
C ASP A 276 14.43 -40.44 3.65
N ALA A 277 13.15 -40.67 3.44
CA ALA A 277 12.37 -41.58 4.26
C ALA A 277 12.88 -43.00 3.98
N GLU A 278 13.60 -43.58 4.94
CA GLU A 278 13.76 -45.03 5.06
C GLU A 278 12.45 -45.70 5.49
#